data_AF-A0A8T4LMH1-F1
#
_entry.id   AF-A0A8T4LMH1-F1
#
_cell.length_a   1.000
_cell.length_b   1.000
_cell.length_c   1.000
_cell.angle_alpha   90.00
_cell.angle_beta   90.00
_cell.angle_gamma   90.00
#
_symmetry.space_group_name_H-M   'P 1'
#
loop_
_entity.id
_entity.type
_entity.pdbx_description
1 polymer ?
#
loop_
_entity_poly.entity_id
_entity_poly.type
_entity_poly.pdbx_seq_one_letter_code
_entity_poly.pdbx_strand_id
1 'polypeptide(L)'
;MVTEVEVKVETRFGDLEMLVAVAPFNHALAALQRKKATLATGQQVAQARIVAGPEHNVSQHGSWVAENFVYFPSGQILVTHAENSPILKHPAEATAAYGSGKEFYISEEEAASLEKLAKSGEVYTLKKNERYKIPIKKFAKNRLARFVFGDATADYANFLQKASVNEVPVWLAGPKYQKEQKAPFARALWLSTLLNDRSGLNSLNKNLNDDRVRGVRKASDQVSQKSADAANDYESIA
;
A
#
# COMPACT_ATOMS: atom_id res chain seq x y z
N MET A 1 16.89 22.92 -11.74
CA MET A 1 16.60 22.94 -10.29
C MET A 1 15.52 21.91 -10.02
N VAL A 2 15.76 20.93 -9.16
CA VAL A 2 14.71 19.99 -8.74
C VAL A 2 13.99 20.63 -7.58
N THR A 3 12.71 20.95 -7.75
CA THR A 3 11.86 21.47 -6.66
C THR A 3 11.83 20.43 -5.54
N GLU A 4 12.04 20.86 -4.30
CA GLU A 4 11.95 19.96 -3.14
C GLU A 4 10.52 19.40 -3.05
N VAL A 5 10.40 18.07 -2.95
CA VAL A 5 9.10 17.41 -2.77
C VAL A 5 8.58 17.69 -1.37
N GLU A 6 7.45 18.37 -1.29
CA GLU A 6 6.76 18.68 -0.03
C GLU A 6 6.24 17.40 0.64
N VAL A 7 6.42 17.30 1.97
CA VAL A 7 5.93 16.19 2.79
C VAL A 7 5.07 16.74 3.92
N LYS A 8 3.82 16.28 4.02
CA LYS A 8 2.85 16.71 5.04
C LYS A 8 2.44 15.55 5.93
N VAL A 9 2.16 15.82 7.20
CA VAL A 9 1.42 14.88 8.05
C VAL A 9 -0.04 14.88 7.60
N GLU A 10 -0.57 13.71 7.29
CA GLU A 10 -1.95 13.53 6.82
C GLU A 10 -2.86 13.06 7.95
N THR A 11 -2.41 12.13 8.81
CA THR A 11 -3.18 11.66 9.97
C THR A 11 -2.27 10.99 11.00
N ARG A 12 -2.81 10.70 12.19
CA ARG A 12 -2.15 10.00 13.29
C ARG A 12 -2.97 8.81 13.75
N PHE A 13 -2.32 7.71 14.08
CA PHE A 13 -2.96 6.48 14.53
C PHE A 13 -2.01 5.71 15.44
N GLY A 14 -2.41 5.47 16.69
CA GLY A 14 -1.51 4.93 17.71
C GLY A 14 -0.32 5.84 17.97
N ASP A 15 0.89 5.27 18.02
CA ASP A 15 2.17 5.96 18.15
C ASP A 15 2.76 6.42 16.80
N LEU A 16 1.99 6.31 15.71
CA LEU A 16 2.43 6.56 14.35
C LEU A 16 1.77 7.80 13.76
N GLU A 17 2.49 8.47 12.86
CA GLU A 17 1.94 9.46 11.97
C GLU A 17 2.14 9.05 10.51
N MET A 18 1.08 9.21 9.72
CA MET A 18 1.09 9.02 8.28
C MET A 18 1.47 10.34 7.62
N LEU A 19 2.48 10.29 6.76
CA LEU A 19 2.87 11.41 5.92
C LEU A 19 2.50 11.11 4.46
N VAL A 20 2.32 12.18 3.69
CA VAL A 20 2.06 12.11 2.26
C VAL A 20 3.04 12.99 1.49
N ALA A 21 3.51 12.47 0.36
CA ALA A 21 4.30 13.17 -0.64
C ALA A 21 3.67 12.94 -2.02
N VAL A 22 3.57 13.99 -2.84
CA VAL A 22 2.98 13.92 -4.18
C VAL A 22 4.07 14.21 -5.21
N ALA A 23 4.58 13.15 -5.82
CA ALA A 23 5.66 13.17 -6.81
C ALA A 23 5.78 11.75 -7.43
N PRO A 24 6.59 11.58 -8.49
CA PRO A 24 7.03 10.24 -8.90
C PRO A 24 7.54 9.42 -7.70
N PHE A 25 7.21 8.13 -7.69
CA PHE A 25 7.33 7.25 -6.53
C PHE A 25 8.73 7.27 -5.91
N ASN A 26 9.78 7.17 -6.72
CA ASN A 26 11.16 7.23 -6.25
C ASN A 26 11.50 8.56 -5.55
N HIS A 27 11.03 9.70 -6.09
CA HIS A 27 11.24 11.03 -5.50
C HIS A 27 10.44 11.22 -4.22
N ALA A 28 9.18 10.78 -4.21
CA ALA A 28 8.29 10.84 -3.05
C ALA A 28 8.82 9.96 -1.91
N LEU A 29 9.25 8.73 -2.22
CA LEU A 29 9.86 7.81 -1.27
C LEU A 29 11.14 8.41 -0.66
N ALA A 30 12.02 8.98 -1.49
CA ALA A 30 13.23 9.64 -1.00
C ALA A 30 12.90 10.85 -0.08
N ALA A 31 11.85 11.61 -0.38
CA ALA A 31 11.40 12.71 0.46
C ALA A 31 10.86 12.22 1.82
N LEU A 32 10.06 11.15 1.82
CA LEU A 32 9.58 10.50 3.05
C LEU A 32 10.74 9.97 3.90
N GLN A 33 11.73 9.33 3.28
CA GLN A 33 12.92 8.81 3.96
C GLN A 33 13.76 9.93 4.61
N ARG A 34 13.89 11.10 3.96
CA ARG A 34 14.51 12.29 4.59
C ARG A 34 13.77 12.76 5.84
N LYS A 35 12.47 12.48 5.94
CA LYS A 35 11.65 12.72 7.15
C LYS A 35 11.65 11.53 8.11
N LYS A 36 12.56 10.57 7.95
CA LYS A 36 12.69 9.32 8.74
C LYS A 36 11.43 8.44 8.67
N ALA A 37 10.69 8.51 7.57
CA ALA A 37 9.53 7.66 7.33
C ALA A 37 9.88 6.52 6.37
N THR A 38 9.20 5.38 6.54
CA THR A 38 9.21 4.26 5.60
C THR A 38 7.94 4.26 4.76
N LEU A 39 7.93 3.60 3.61
CA LEU A 39 6.68 3.42 2.85
C LEU A 39 5.63 2.71 3.72
N ALA A 40 4.38 3.16 3.65
CA ALA A 40 3.29 2.55 4.40
C ALA A 40 2.98 1.13 3.90
N THR A 41 2.73 0.21 4.81
CA THR A 41 2.19 -1.13 4.52
C THR A 41 0.67 -1.08 4.32
N GLY A 42 0.10 -2.14 3.73
CA GLY A 42 -1.35 -2.31 3.64
C GLY A 42 -2.02 -2.23 5.01
N GLN A 43 -1.44 -2.87 6.02
CA GLN A 43 -1.89 -2.81 7.42
C GLN A 43 -1.92 -1.36 7.95
N GLN A 44 -0.84 -0.60 7.78
CA GLN A 44 -0.77 0.78 8.28
C GLN A 44 -1.76 1.71 7.58
N VAL A 45 -1.95 1.56 6.26
CA VAL A 45 -2.98 2.33 5.54
C VAL A 45 -4.38 1.95 6.01
N ALA A 46 -4.66 0.67 6.26
CA ALA A 46 -5.93 0.25 6.84
C ALA A 46 -6.19 0.89 8.21
N GLN A 47 -5.20 0.86 9.12
CA GLN A 47 -5.31 1.49 10.44
C GLN A 47 -5.55 3.00 10.35
N ALA A 48 -4.80 3.70 9.48
CA ALA A 48 -4.99 5.13 9.26
C ALA A 48 -6.39 5.46 8.72
N ARG A 49 -6.94 4.65 7.80
CA ARG A 49 -8.31 4.81 7.29
C ARG A 49 -9.37 4.61 8.37
N ILE A 50 -9.19 3.59 9.22
CA ILE A 50 -10.11 3.30 10.34
C ILE A 50 -10.20 4.50 11.28
N VAL A 51 -9.06 5.07 11.67
CA VAL A 51 -9.00 6.22 12.60
C VAL A 51 -9.52 7.50 11.95
N ALA A 52 -9.10 7.77 10.71
CA ALA A 52 -9.44 9.02 10.03
C ALA A 52 -10.88 9.05 9.49
N GLY A 53 -11.48 7.89 9.25
CA GLY A 53 -12.83 7.76 8.73
C GLY A 53 -12.92 7.68 7.19
N PRO A 54 -14.11 7.32 6.65
CA PRO A 54 -14.30 7.08 5.23
C PRO A 54 -14.11 8.35 4.39
N GLU A 55 -14.53 9.53 4.88
CA GLU A 55 -14.45 10.80 4.13
C GLU A 55 -13.05 11.43 4.11
N HIS A 56 -12.10 10.88 4.88
CA HIS A 56 -10.75 11.45 4.96
C HIS A 56 -9.92 11.19 3.69
N ASN A 57 -8.94 12.06 3.43
CA ASN A 57 -8.06 11.96 2.25
C ASN A 57 -7.38 10.57 2.11
N VAL A 58 -6.92 9.98 3.22
CA VAL A 58 -6.33 8.63 3.27
C VAL A 58 -7.27 7.52 2.78
N SER A 59 -8.58 7.73 2.91
CA SER A 59 -9.64 6.82 2.46
C SER A 59 -10.08 7.16 1.03
N GLN A 60 -10.23 8.44 0.72
CA GLN A 60 -10.74 8.95 -0.55
C GLN A 60 -9.72 8.90 -1.70
N HIS A 61 -8.43 8.80 -1.39
CA HIS A 61 -7.37 8.63 -2.37
C HIS A 61 -6.59 7.34 -2.12
N GLY A 62 -6.26 6.63 -3.19
CA GLY A 62 -5.54 5.37 -3.10
C GLY A 62 -4.08 5.59 -2.69
N SER A 63 -3.42 4.51 -2.32
CA SER A 63 -2.04 4.51 -1.85
C SER A 63 -1.26 3.39 -2.51
N TRP A 64 -0.05 3.70 -2.96
CA TRP A 64 0.98 2.69 -3.09
C TRP A 64 1.36 2.20 -1.70
N VAL A 65 1.39 0.88 -1.53
CA VAL A 65 1.83 0.25 -0.28
C VAL A 65 3.09 -0.57 -0.51
N ALA A 66 3.77 -0.91 0.58
CA ALA A 66 5.06 -1.59 0.56
C ALA A 66 5.01 -3.02 -0.01
N GLU A 67 3.85 -3.65 0.02
CA GLU A 67 3.66 -4.98 -0.56
C GLU A 67 3.71 -4.93 -2.10
N ASN A 68 4.19 -6.00 -2.72
CA ASN A 68 4.22 -6.11 -4.18
C ASN A 68 3.57 -7.41 -4.64
N PHE A 69 3.07 -7.42 -5.87
CA PHE A 69 2.78 -8.65 -6.62
C PHE A 69 3.98 -8.96 -7.52
N VAL A 70 4.43 -10.21 -7.51
CA VAL A 70 5.50 -10.70 -8.38
C VAL A 70 4.93 -11.81 -9.26
N TYR A 71 5.03 -11.62 -10.56
CA TYR A 71 4.43 -12.47 -11.58
C TYR A 71 5.50 -13.28 -12.29
N PHE A 72 5.32 -14.60 -12.32
CA PHE A 72 6.21 -15.53 -13.03
C PHE A 72 5.59 -15.96 -14.35
N PRO A 73 6.35 -16.13 -15.44
CA PRO A 73 5.83 -16.62 -16.72
C PRO A 73 5.10 -17.98 -16.61
N SER A 74 5.43 -18.79 -15.61
CA SER A 74 4.74 -20.05 -15.27
C SER A 74 3.26 -19.88 -14.89
N GLY A 75 2.81 -18.65 -14.60
CA GLY A 75 1.46 -18.37 -14.09
C GLY A 75 1.39 -18.23 -12.56
N GLN A 76 2.48 -18.49 -11.84
CA GLN A 76 2.56 -18.26 -10.40
C GLN A 76 2.60 -16.76 -10.10
N ILE A 77 1.90 -16.35 -9.03
CA ILE A 77 1.96 -14.98 -8.52
C ILE A 77 2.26 -15.03 -7.03
N LEU A 78 3.27 -14.29 -6.61
CA LEU A 78 3.65 -14.10 -5.21
C LEU A 78 3.24 -12.71 -4.74
N VAL A 79 2.87 -12.58 -3.47
CA VAL A 79 2.68 -11.30 -2.80
C VAL A 79 3.74 -11.20 -1.71
N THR A 80 4.53 -10.13 -1.75
CA THR A 80 5.64 -9.91 -0.81
C THR A 80 5.27 -8.89 0.24
N HIS A 81 5.86 -9.00 1.42
CA HIS A 81 5.94 -7.90 2.38
C HIS A 81 7.03 -6.88 2.00
N ALA A 82 7.15 -5.82 2.79
CA ALA A 82 8.06 -4.69 2.55
C ALA A 82 9.53 -5.10 2.47
N GLU A 83 9.99 -5.97 3.38
CA GLU A 83 11.36 -6.47 3.47
C GLU A 83 11.78 -7.30 2.25
N ASN A 84 10.80 -7.86 1.54
CA ASN A 84 11.00 -8.69 0.36
C ASN A 84 10.56 -8.01 -0.94
N SER A 85 10.19 -6.73 -0.90
CA SER A 85 9.72 -5.95 -2.06
C SER A 85 10.84 -5.68 -3.06
N PRO A 86 10.76 -6.17 -4.31
CA PRO A 86 11.74 -5.82 -5.35
C PRO A 86 11.69 -4.33 -5.72
N ILE A 87 10.51 -3.71 -5.68
CA ILE A 87 10.35 -2.29 -6.02
C ILE A 87 10.98 -1.39 -4.97
N LEU A 88 10.92 -1.75 -3.68
CA LEU A 88 11.60 -0.98 -2.63
C LEU A 88 13.12 -1.13 -2.64
N LYS A 89 13.63 -2.25 -3.13
CA LYS A 89 15.07 -2.44 -3.37
C LYS A 89 15.58 -1.55 -4.51
N HIS A 90 14.75 -1.39 -5.56
CA HIS A 90 15.12 -0.73 -6.81
C HIS A 90 14.10 0.35 -7.25
N PRO A 91 13.81 1.37 -6.42
CA PRO A 91 12.68 2.27 -6.65
C PRO A 91 12.85 3.13 -7.91
N ALA A 92 14.07 3.58 -8.21
CA ALA A 92 14.34 4.41 -9.39
C ALA A 92 14.13 3.63 -10.70
N GLU A 93 14.62 2.39 -10.74
CA GLU A 93 14.50 1.49 -11.91
C GLU A 93 13.05 1.10 -12.16
N ALA A 94 12.30 0.77 -11.10
CA ALA A 94 10.88 0.47 -11.19
C ALA A 94 10.07 1.67 -11.70
N THR A 95 10.31 2.87 -11.16
CA THR A 95 9.65 4.10 -11.63
C THR A 95 9.97 4.38 -13.11
N ALA A 96 11.24 4.28 -13.52
CA ALA A 96 11.66 4.52 -14.90
C ALA A 96 11.06 3.50 -15.89
N ALA A 97 11.04 2.21 -15.52
CA ALA A 97 10.46 1.15 -16.34
C ALA A 97 8.96 1.43 -16.62
N TYR A 98 8.20 1.73 -15.57
CA TYR A 98 6.78 2.03 -15.70
C TYR A 98 6.50 3.35 -16.41
N GLY A 99 7.34 4.38 -16.21
CA GLY A 99 7.27 5.62 -16.98
C GLY A 99 7.47 5.44 -18.47
N SER A 100 8.16 4.37 -18.86
CA SER A 100 8.35 3.97 -20.26
C SER A 100 7.30 2.94 -20.74
N GLY A 101 6.28 2.63 -19.94
CA GLY A 101 5.24 1.63 -20.26
C GLY A 101 5.70 0.16 -20.16
N LYS A 102 6.93 -0.09 -19.70
CA LYS A 102 7.53 -1.43 -19.58
C LYS A 102 7.19 -2.08 -18.24
N GLU A 103 7.44 -3.38 -18.11
CA GLU A 103 7.47 -4.02 -16.80
C GLU A 103 8.80 -3.76 -16.09
N PHE A 104 8.77 -3.81 -14.76
CA PHE A 104 9.95 -3.87 -13.93
C PHE A 104 10.28 -5.35 -13.71
N TYR A 105 11.19 -5.87 -14.52
CA TYR A 105 11.68 -7.24 -14.41
C TYR A 105 12.67 -7.36 -13.25
N ILE A 106 12.60 -8.48 -12.53
CA ILE A 106 13.52 -8.80 -11.42
C ILE A 106 14.61 -9.76 -11.89
N SER A 107 15.73 -9.82 -11.18
CA SER A 107 16.83 -10.74 -11.54
C SER A 107 16.45 -12.21 -11.31
N GLU A 108 17.19 -13.12 -11.94
CA GLU A 108 17.01 -14.57 -11.72
C GLU A 108 17.29 -14.95 -10.27
N GLU A 109 18.30 -14.34 -9.64
CA GLU A 109 18.63 -14.55 -8.23
C GLU A 109 17.51 -14.05 -7.30
N GLU A 110 16.94 -12.89 -7.59
CA GLU A 110 15.79 -12.36 -6.83
C GLU A 110 14.56 -13.26 -6.99
N ALA A 111 14.28 -13.73 -8.20
CA ALA A 111 13.19 -14.65 -8.47
C ALA A 111 13.36 -15.98 -7.71
N ALA A 112 14.56 -16.59 -7.77
CA ALA A 112 14.87 -17.83 -7.07
C ALA A 112 14.77 -17.66 -5.54
N SER A 113 15.20 -16.52 -5.01
CA SER A 113 15.06 -16.18 -3.60
C SER A 113 13.59 -16.11 -3.18
N LEU A 114 12.74 -15.42 -3.96
CA LEU A 114 11.31 -15.34 -3.69
C LEU A 114 10.61 -16.70 -3.77
N GLU A 115 11.00 -17.57 -4.70
CA GLU A 115 10.48 -18.95 -4.76
C GLU A 115 10.86 -19.77 -3.51
N LYS A 116 12.06 -19.57 -2.95
CA LYS A 116 12.46 -20.20 -1.70
C LYS A 116 11.63 -19.67 -0.52
N LEU A 117 11.42 -18.36 -0.44
CA LEU A 117 10.56 -17.74 0.57
C LEU A 117 9.10 -18.18 0.47
N ALA A 118 8.64 -18.48 -0.75
CA ALA A 118 7.28 -19.00 -0.96
C ALA A 118 7.12 -20.40 -0.35
N LYS A 119 8.19 -21.20 -0.31
CA LYS A 119 8.21 -22.53 0.33
C LYS A 119 8.26 -22.43 1.86
N SER A 120 8.91 -21.41 2.43
CA SER A 120 8.90 -21.16 3.88
C SER A 120 7.64 -20.47 4.38
N GLY A 121 6.88 -19.82 3.48
CA GLY A 121 5.66 -19.10 3.81
C GLY A 121 5.87 -17.62 4.15
N GLU A 122 7.09 -17.10 3.97
CA GLU A 122 7.45 -15.69 4.18
C GLU A 122 6.88 -14.76 3.09
N VAL A 123 6.52 -15.32 1.94
CA VAL A 123 5.73 -14.63 0.90
C VAL A 123 4.48 -15.46 0.56
N TYR A 124 3.42 -14.78 0.16
CA TYR A 124 2.14 -15.42 -0.10
C TYR A 124 1.98 -15.84 -1.56
N THR A 125 1.83 -17.14 -1.81
CA THR A 125 1.46 -17.65 -3.14
C THR A 125 -0.04 -17.50 -3.37
N LEU A 126 -0.42 -16.76 -4.40
CA LEU A 126 -1.82 -16.62 -4.81
C LEU A 126 -2.36 -17.93 -5.41
N LYS A 127 -3.57 -18.29 -4.99
CA LYS A 127 -4.31 -19.44 -5.55
C LYS A 127 -5.02 -19.14 -6.88
N LYS A 128 -5.12 -17.86 -7.25
CA LYS A 128 -5.82 -17.37 -8.44
C LYS A 128 -4.88 -16.46 -9.21
N ASN A 129 -4.86 -16.62 -10.53
CA ASN A 129 -4.05 -15.83 -11.46
C ASN A 129 -4.90 -14.94 -12.38
N GLU A 130 -6.19 -14.80 -12.05
CA GLU A 130 -7.13 -13.92 -12.72
C GLU A 130 -7.83 -13.02 -11.71
N ARG A 131 -8.57 -12.01 -12.21
CA ARG A 131 -9.30 -11.06 -11.37
C ARG A 131 -10.37 -11.78 -10.56
N TYR A 132 -10.51 -11.43 -9.30
CA TYR A 132 -11.57 -11.97 -8.43
C TYR A 132 -11.97 -10.96 -7.37
N LYS A 133 -12.99 -11.30 -6.60
CA LYS A 133 -13.50 -10.45 -5.52
C LYS A 133 -13.50 -11.21 -4.22
N ILE A 134 -13.16 -10.52 -3.13
CA ILE A 134 -13.23 -11.03 -1.75
C ILE A 134 -14.48 -10.42 -1.12
N PRO A 135 -15.54 -11.21 -0.87
CA PRO A 135 -16.71 -10.70 -0.16
C PRO A 135 -16.31 -10.20 1.24
N ILE A 136 -16.83 -9.05 1.69
CA ILE A 136 -16.48 -8.49 3.00
C ILE A 136 -16.80 -9.46 4.14
N LYS A 137 -17.91 -10.20 4.04
CA LYS A 137 -18.28 -11.27 4.98
C LYS A 137 -17.21 -12.38 5.12
N LYS A 138 -16.32 -12.54 4.14
CA LYS A 138 -15.22 -13.52 4.14
C LYS A 138 -13.84 -12.86 4.28
N PHE A 139 -13.75 -11.53 4.37
CA PHE A 139 -12.49 -10.79 4.29
C PHE A 139 -11.55 -11.12 5.44
N ALA A 140 -12.02 -11.09 6.69
CA ALA A 140 -11.23 -11.43 7.87
C ALA A 140 -10.68 -12.88 7.87
N LYS A 141 -11.29 -13.78 7.10
CA LYS A 141 -10.87 -15.18 6.94
C LYS A 141 -10.06 -15.42 5.67
N ASN A 142 -9.96 -14.43 4.78
CA ASN A 142 -9.24 -14.54 3.52
C ASN A 142 -7.73 -14.47 3.78
N ARG A 143 -6.97 -15.46 3.28
CA ARG A 143 -5.52 -15.55 3.52
C ARG A 143 -4.74 -14.39 2.90
N LEU A 144 -5.12 -13.90 1.72
CA LEU A 144 -4.48 -12.74 1.11
C LEU A 144 -4.74 -11.49 1.95
N ALA A 145 -5.99 -11.28 2.38
CA ALA A 145 -6.34 -10.12 3.21
C ALA A 145 -5.53 -10.13 4.52
N ARG A 146 -5.46 -11.29 5.19
CA ARG A 146 -4.64 -11.46 6.41
C ARG A 146 -3.16 -11.23 6.16
N PHE A 147 -2.64 -11.63 5.01
CA PHE A 147 -1.26 -11.37 4.64
C PHE A 147 -1.01 -9.86 4.45
N VAL A 148 -1.87 -9.15 3.72
CA VAL A 148 -1.68 -7.72 3.41
C VAL A 148 -1.97 -6.81 4.61
N PHE A 149 -2.99 -7.13 5.41
CA PHE A 149 -3.49 -6.26 6.47
C PHE A 149 -3.13 -6.73 7.88
N GLY A 150 -2.49 -7.90 8.02
CA GLY A 150 -2.05 -8.45 9.30
C GLY A 150 -3.16 -8.45 10.35
N ASP A 151 -2.85 -7.95 11.53
CA ASP A 151 -3.79 -7.90 12.66
C ASP A 151 -4.95 -6.90 12.44
N ALA A 152 -4.79 -5.92 11.55
CA ALA A 152 -5.84 -4.96 11.23
C ALA A 152 -6.96 -5.55 10.35
N THR A 153 -6.83 -6.79 9.86
CA THR A 153 -7.75 -7.36 8.86
C THR A 153 -9.21 -7.37 9.31
N ALA A 154 -9.48 -7.75 10.56
CA ALA A 154 -10.84 -7.85 11.09
C ALA A 154 -11.48 -6.47 11.26
N ASP A 155 -10.76 -5.53 11.88
CA ASP A 155 -11.24 -4.17 12.09
C ASP A 155 -11.42 -3.43 10.77
N TYR A 156 -10.52 -3.67 9.81
CA TYR A 156 -10.66 -3.09 8.47
C TYR A 156 -11.86 -3.65 7.74
N ALA A 157 -12.19 -4.95 7.89
CA ALA A 157 -13.42 -5.51 7.33
C ALA A 157 -14.67 -4.80 7.89
N ASN A 158 -14.70 -4.55 9.20
CA ASN A 158 -15.80 -3.84 9.86
C ASN A 158 -15.91 -2.39 9.38
N PHE A 159 -14.78 -1.71 9.24
CA PHE A 159 -14.71 -0.36 8.68
C PHE A 159 -15.23 -0.31 7.24
N LEU A 160 -14.78 -1.23 6.38
CA LEU A 160 -15.27 -1.33 5.00
C LEU A 160 -16.78 -1.59 4.94
N GLN A 161 -17.31 -2.46 5.81
CA GLN A 161 -18.74 -2.71 5.89
C GLN A 161 -19.53 -1.46 6.29
N LYS A 162 -19.04 -0.68 7.27
CA LYS A 162 -19.65 0.60 7.68
C LYS A 162 -19.60 1.64 6.56
N ALA A 163 -18.58 1.58 5.70
CA ALA A 163 -18.45 2.39 4.51
C ALA A 163 -19.21 1.81 3.29
N SER A 164 -20.19 0.92 3.51
CA SER A 164 -21.04 0.30 2.46
C SER A 164 -20.29 -0.51 1.40
N VAL A 165 -19.02 -0.84 1.63
CA VAL A 165 -18.26 -1.73 0.75
C VAL A 165 -18.71 -3.17 1.00
N ASN A 166 -19.13 -3.85 -0.07
CA ASN A 166 -19.61 -5.23 0.01
C ASN A 166 -18.56 -6.27 -0.40
N GLU A 167 -17.57 -5.86 -1.19
CA GLU A 167 -16.51 -6.71 -1.71
C GLU A 167 -15.24 -5.93 -2.04
N VAL A 168 -14.10 -6.60 -1.89
CA VAL A 168 -12.78 -6.07 -2.24
C VAL A 168 -12.31 -6.76 -3.52
N PRO A 169 -12.29 -6.07 -4.67
CA PRO A 169 -11.74 -6.66 -5.89
C PRO A 169 -10.22 -6.78 -5.80
N VAL A 170 -9.70 -7.88 -6.34
CA VAL A 170 -8.28 -8.14 -6.54
C VAL A 170 -8.01 -8.08 -8.05
N TRP A 171 -7.34 -7.02 -8.46
CA TRP A 171 -7.03 -6.74 -9.85
C TRP A 171 -5.60 -7.19 -10.17
N LEU A 172 -5.50 -8.22 -11.02
CA LEU A 172 -4.24 -8.85 -11.41
C LEU A 172 -3.96 -8.64 -12.90
N ALA A 173 -2.68 -8.66 -13.27
CA ALA A 173 -2.29 -8.82 -14.67
C ALA A 173 -2.94 -10.08 -15.25
N GLY A 174 -3.37 -10.03 -16.51
CA GLY A 174 -4.07 -11.14 -17.13
C GLY A 174 -3.16 -12.36 -17.29
N PRO A 175 -3.67 -13.60 -17.14
CA PRO A 175 -2.85 -14.80 -17.20
C PRO A 175 -2.21 -15.00 -18.58
N LYS A 176 -2.87 -14.55 -19.66
CA LYS A 176 -2.29 -14.54 -21.01
C LYS A 176 -1.07 -13.62 -21.08
N TYR A 177 -1.23 -12.38 -20.62
CA TYR A 177 -0.16 -11.38 -20.60
C TYR A 177 1.05 -11.86 -19.79
N GLN A 178 0.80 -12.47 -18.63
CA GLN A 178 1.85 -13.04 -17.77
C GLN A 178 2.68 -14.12 -18.48
N LYS A 179 2.02 -15.06 -19.17
CA LYS A 179 2.70 -16.16 -19.89
C LYS A 179 3.52 -15.68 -21.10
N GLU A 180 3.17 -14.53 -21.66
CA GLU A 180 3.90 -13.91 -22.79
C GLU A 180 5.17 -13.17 -22.34
N GLN A 181 5.36 -12.97 -21.03
CA GLN A 181 6.57 -12.31 -20.52
C GLN A 181 7.76 -13.25 -20.57
N LYS A 182 8.95 -12.68 -20.83
CA LYS A 182 10.20 -13.45 -20.93
C LYS A 182 10.87 -13.73 -19.59
N ALA A 183 10.53 -12.97 -18.56
CA ALA A 183 11.12 -13.06 -17.23
C ALA A 183 10.09 -12.67 -16.15
N PRO A 184 10.30 -13.05 -14.88
CA PRO A 184 9.49 -12.59 -13.77
C PRO A 184 9.53 -11.06 -13.62
N PHE A 185 8.40 -10.47 -13.23
CA PHE A 185 8.29 -9.03 -13.05
C PHE A 185 7.49 -8.69 -11.78
N ALA A 186 7.83 -7.58 -11.16
CA ALA A 186 7.13 -7.07 -9.99
C ALA A 186 6.18 -5.94 -10.37
N ARG A 187 5.12 -5.76 -9.57
CA ARG A 187 4.19 -4.63 -9.58
C ARG A 187 3.82 -4.21 -8.17
N ALA A 188 3.86 -2.91 -7.90
CA ALA A 188 3.48 -2.37 -6.60
C ALA A 188 2.00 -2.65 -6.34
N LEU A 189 1.65 -2.96 -5.09
CA LEU A 189 0.25 -3.03 -4.70
C LEU A 189 -0.28 -1.61 -4.53
N TRP A 190 -1.34 -1.30 -5.27
CA TRP A 190 -2.17 -0.12 -5.07
C TRP A 190 -3.38 -0.50 -4.24
N LEU A 191 -3.49 0.08 -3.04
CA LEU A 191 -4.71 0.04 -2.26
C LEU A 191 -5.65 1.14 -2.76
N SER A 192 -6.73 0.75 -3.42
CA SER A 192 -7.62 1.71 -4.09
C SER A 192 -8.39 2.60 -3.11
N THR A 193 -8.94 3.68 -3.65
CA THR A 193 -9.81 4.63 -2.94
C THR A 193 -11.06 3.93 -2.39
N LEU A 194 -11.77 4.58 -1.44
CA LEU A 194 -13.12 4.23 -1.00
C LEU A 194 -14.25 4.84 -1.86
N LEU A 195 -13.91 5.61 -2.89
CA LEU A 195 -14.90 6.26 -3.76
C LEU A 195 -15.75 5.21 -4.50
N ASN A 196 -17.07 5.44 -4.52
CA ASN A 196 -18.08 4.59 -5.19
C ASN A 196 -18.11 3.15 -4.65
N ASP A 197 -18.07 2.99 -3.32
CA ASP A 197 -18.21 1.71 -2.60
C ASP A 197 -17.16 0.65 -2.96
N ARG A 198 -15.96 1.07 -3.36
CA ARG A 198 -14.88 0.16 -3.74
C ARG A 198 -13.74 0.26 -2.75
N SER A 199 -13.02 -0.83 -2.52
CA SER A 199 -11.70 -0.83 -1.90
C SER A 199 -10.96 -1.99 -2.53
N GLY A 200 -10.05 -1.73 -3.46
CA GLY A 200 -9.43 -2.77 -4.29
C GLY A 200 -7.96 -3.01 -3.97
N LEU A 201 -7.53 -4.26 -4.07
CA LEU A 201 -6.12 -4.64 -4.15
C LEU A 201 -5.73 -4.66 -5.63
N ASN A 202 -4.98 -3.66 -6.10
CA ASN A 202 -4.74 -3.46 -7.52
C ASN A 202 -3.27 -3.57 -7.89
N SER A 203 -2.96 -4.38 -8.90
CA SER A 203 -1.65 -4.47 -9.53
C SER A 203 -1.75 -4.46 -11.06
N LEU A 204 -2.88 -4.04 -11.63
CA LEU A 204 -3.05 -3.86 -13.07
C LEU A 204 -2.24 -2.68 -13.59
N ASN A 205 -2.17 -1.60 -12.81
CA ASN A 205 -1.61 -0.34 -13.24
C ASN A 205 -0.08 -0.38 -13.16
N LYS A 206 0.57 0.04 -14.26
CA LYS A 206 2.01 0.29 -14.33
C LYS A 206 2.28 1.79 -14.17
N ASN A 207 1.77 2.39 -13.10
CA ASN A 207 2.02 3.81 -12.86
C ASN A 207 2.77 3.96 -11.55
N LEU A 208 3.89 4.65 -11.59
CA LEU A 208 4.62 5.10 -10.41
C LEU A 208 5.11 6.55 -10.61
N ASN A 209 4.60 7.28 -11.61
CA ASN A 209 5.13 8.59 -12.01
C ASN A 209 4.31 9.78 -11.53
N ASP A 210 3.05 9.59 -11.16
CA ASP A 210 2.20 10.70 -10.73
C ASP A 210 1.17 10.21 -9.73
N ASP A 211 1.60 10.03 -8.47
CA ASP A 211 0.71 9.54 -7.43
C ASP A 211 1.09 10.05 -6.03
N ARG A 212 0.11 9.90 -5.12
CA ARG A 212 0.29 10.08 -3.68
C ARG A 212 1.01 8.86 -3.10
N VAL A 213 2.21 9.10 -2.57
CA VAL A 213 2.96 8.10 -1.79
C VAL A 213 2.82 8.43 -0.32
N ARG A 214 2.41 7.43 0.47
CA ARG A 214 2.23 7.57 1.91
C ARG A 214 3.33 6.85 2.65
N GLY A 215 3.96 7.54 3.58
CA GLY A 215 4.93 6.98 4.49
C GLY A 215 4.45 7.03 5.92
N VAL A 216 5.10 6.25 6.78
CA VAL A 216 4.80 6.18 8.21
C VAL A 216 6.08 6.36 9.00
N ARG A 217 5.99 7.09 10.12
CA ARG A 217 7.04 7.16 11.15
C ARG A 217 6.41 7.22 12.53
N LYS A 218 7.22 7.01 13.57
CA LYS A 218 6.79 7.29 14.94
C LYS A 218 6.45 8.77 15.10
N ALA A 219 5.30 9.05 15.68
CA ALA A 219 4.92 10.42 16.02
C ALA A 219 5.99 11.01 16.96
N SER A 220 6.42 12.24 16.70
CA SER A 220 7.26 12.94 17.67
C SER A 220 6.42 13.34 18.89
N ASP A 221 6.94 13.10 20.10
CA ASP A 221 6.29 13.46 21.37
C ASP A 221 5.97 14.96 21.51
N GLN A 222 6.46 15.79 20.59
CA GLN A 222 6.38 17.25 20.64
C GLN A 222 5.03 17.87 20.25
N VAL A 223 3.95 17.10 20.10
CA VAL A 223 2.62 17.65 19.75
C VAL A 223 1.52 17.16 20.69
N SER A 224 1.86 16.68 21.88
CA SER A 224 0.88 16.44 22.95
C SER A 224 0.46 17.73 23.69
N GLN A 225 1.06 18.88 23.35
CA GLN A 225 0.77 20.16 24.02
C GLN A 225 -0.24 21.07 23.30
N LYS A 226 -0.60 20.82 22.04
CA LYS A 226 -1.50 21.75 21.31
C LYS A 226 -2.99 21.40 21.36
N SER A 227 -3.35 20.29 22.01
CA SER A 227 -4.74 19.85 22.21
C SER A 227 -5.21 20.00 23.67
N ALA A 228 -4.34 20.41 24.60
CA ALA A 228 -4.72 20.76 25.98
C ALA A 228 -5.15 22.24 26.11
N ASP A 229 -4.58 23.15 25.31
CA ASP A 229 -4.87 24.58 25.41
C ASP A 229 -6.21 25.00 24.79
N ALA A 230 -6.85 24.14 23.99
CA ALA A 230 -8.17 24.42 23.40
C ALA A 230 -9.35 24.01 24.31
N ALA A 231 -9.09 23.37 25.46
CA ALA A 231 -10.12 22.94 26.39
C ALA A 231 -10.32 23.89 27.60
N ASN A 232 -9.45 24.90 27.78
CA ASN A 232 -9.51 25.82 28.92
C ASN A 232 -10.13 27.20 28.61
N ASP A 233 -10.50 27.49 27.37
CA ASP A 233 -11.08 28.79 26.98
C ASP A 233 -12.63 28.85 27.04
N TYR A 234 -13.29 27.83 27.59
CA TYR A 234 -14.77 27.79 27.73
C TYR A 234 -15.31 27.93 29.16
N GLU A 235 -14.46 28.10 30.18
CA GLU A 235 -14.90 28.25 31.59
C GLU A 235 -14.69 29.65 32.21
N SER A 236 -14.55 30.72 31.42
CA SER A 236 -14.45 32.09 31.97
C SER A 236 -15.56 33.04 31.54
N ILE A 237 -16.78 32.55 31.35
CA ILE A 237 -17.98 33.40 31.25
C ILE A 237 -19.08 32.83 32.15
N ALA A 238 -19.00 33.19 33.44
CA ALA A 238 -20.11 33.18 34.38
C ALA A 238 -19.94 34.37 35.34
#